data_AF-A0A6S7EYC1-F1
#
_entry.id   AF-A0A6S7EYC1-F1
#
_cell.length_a   1.000
_cell.length_b   1.000
_cell.length_c   1.000
_cell.angle_alpha   90.00
_cell.angle_beta   90.00
_cell.angle_gamma   90.00
#
_symmetry.space_group_name_H-M   'P 1'
#
loop_
_entity.id
_entity.type
_entity.pdbx_description
1 polymer ?
#
loop_
_entity_poly.entity_id
_entity_poly.type
_entity_poly.pdbx_seq_one_letter_code
_entity_poly.pdbx_strand_id
1 'polypeptide(L)'
;MKTYSKTLLLCAGLAAAGAVQAQTTQYSRDLYGDWRVTYAAPAAKTAGQVSAELAEAKANGQYTFGQEDYPPPVVSHRSETRAQVEQELQQAQVQGQMASDQEDYPPAAMAHSGTSDIH
;
A
#
# COMPACT_ATOMS: atom_id res chain seq x y z
N MET A 1 -29.24 14.90 -55.77
CA MET A 1 -29.99 15.57 -54.69
C MET A 1 -29.02 15.73 -53.53
N LYS A 2 -28.43 16.92 -53.31
CA LYS A 2 -28.83 17.89 -52.25
C LYS A 2 -29.05 17.17 -50.91
N THR A 3 -28.33 17.38 -49.81
CA THR A 3 -27.54 18.51 -49.31
C THR A 3 -27.13 18.08 -47.90
N TYR A 4 -25.86 17.98 -47.50
CA TYR A 4 -25.49 18.11 -46.06
C TYR A 4 -24.11 18.76 -45.92
N SER A 5 -24.09 20.05 -46.28
CA SER A 5 -23.24 21.03 -45.66
C SER A 5 -23.80 21.28 -44.26
N LYS A 6 -23.01 21.04 -43.22
CA LYS A 6 -23.00 21.72 -41.90
C LYS A 6 -22.42 20.79 -40.82
N THR A 7 -21.50 21.36 -40.03
CA THR A 7 -21.22 20.98 -38.63
C THR A 7 -20.13 19.93 -38.38
N LEU A 8 -18.90 20.19 -38.80
CA LEU A 8 -17.75 19.83 -37.95
C LEU A 8 -17.42 21.04 -37.08
N LEU A 9 -18.32 21.28 -36.13
CA LEU A 9 -18.13 22.21 -35.01
C LEU A 9 -17.19 21.51 -34.02
N LEU A 10 -16.15 22.24 -33.63
CA LEU A 10 -15.72 22.35 -32.24
C LEU A 10 -15.19 21.07 -31.60
N CYS A 11 -13.95 20.74 -31.94
CA CYS A 11 -13.04 20.17 -30.95
C CYS A 11 -11.95 21.19 -30.63
N ALA A 12 -12.35 22.32 -30.05
CA ALA A 12 -11.46 23.06 -29.14
C ALA A 12 -11.38 22.23 -27.85
N GLY A 13 -10.68 21.09 -27.94
CA GLY A 13 -10.42 20.20 -26.83
C GLY A 13 -9.46 20.90 -25.88
N LEU A 14 -10.04 21.43 -24.82
CA LEU A 14 -9.44 21.87 -23.57
C LEU A 14 -8.06 21.22 -23.33
N ALA A 15 -6.98 21.95 -23.61
CA ALA A 15 -5.64 21.58 -23.20
C ALA A 15 -5.52 21.80 -21.69
N ALA A 16 -6.08 20.89 -20.90
CA ALA A 16 -5.69 20.75 -19.50
C ALA A 16 -4.23 20.27 -19.52
N ALA A 17 -3.31 21.22 -19.32
CA ALA A 17 -1.89 20.97 -19.22
C ALA A 17 -1.57 20.22 -17.92
N GLY A 18 -1.97 18.95 -17.84
CA GLY A 18 -1.38 17.99 -16.92
C GLY A 18 -0.12 17.44 -17.55
N ALA A 19 1.03 18.07 -17.30
CA ALA A 19 2.31 17.47 -17.65
C ALA A 19 2.51 16.23 -16.76
N VAL A 20 2.06 15.06 -17.23
CA VAL A 20 2.43 13.77 -16.63
C VAL A 20 3.90 13.57 -16.96
N GLN A 21 4.78 13.98 -16.03
CA GLN A 21 6.20 13.70 -16.17
C GLN A 21 6.45 12.23 -15.88
N ALA A 22 7.02 11.51 -16.85
CA ALA A 22 7.41 10.12 -16.67
C ALA A 22 8.43 10.01 -15.53
N GLN A 23 8.11 9.25 -14.50
CA GLN A 23 8.96 9.09 -13.33
C GLN A 23 10.17 8.21 -13.72
N THR A 24 11.35 8.82 -13.77
CA THR A 24 12.58 8.07 -14.10
C THR A 24 13.00 7.23 -12.91
N THR A 25 13.09 5.91 -13.13
CA THR A 25 13.57 4.94 -12.16
C THR A 25 15.05 4.69 -12.43
N GLN A 26 15.91 5.01 -11.46
CA GLN A 26 17.33 4.74 -11.56
C GLN A 26 17.70 3.57 -10.66
N TYR A 27 18.35 2.57 -11.25
CA TYR A 27 18.87 1.40 -10.56
C TYR A 27 20.38 1.55 -10.37
N SER A 28 20.85 1.33 -9.15
CA SER A 28 22.27 1.45 -8.81
C SER A 28 22.69 0.32 -7.88
N ARG A 29 23.94 -0.11 -8.01
CA ARG A 29 24.56 -1.09 -7.12
C ARG A 29 25.44 -0.35 -6.11
N ASP A 30 25.25 -0.62 -4.83
CA ASP A 30 26.07 -0.07 -3.75
C ASP A 30 27.46 -0.73 -3.67
N LEU A 31 28.40 -0.15 -2.91
CA LEU A 31 29.73 -0.72 -2.65
C LEU A 31 29.69 -2.16 -2.12
N TYR A 32 28.65 -2.53 -1.37
CA TYR A 32 28.47 -3.89 -0.84
C TYR A 32 27.70 -4.82 -1.79
N GLY A 33 27.39 -4.37 -3.01
CA GLY A 33 26.72 -5.18 -4.02
C GLY A 33 25.20 -5.23 -3.91
N ASP A 34 24.62 -4.54 -2.92
CA ASP A 34 23.17 -4.43 -2.75
C ASP A 34 22.53 -3.56 -3.84
N TRP A 35 21.34 -3.95 -4.26
CA TRP A 35 20.61 -3.25 -5.30
C TRP A 35 19.71 -2.17 -4.73
N ARG A 36 19.92 -0.93 -5.16
CA ARG A 36 19.13 0.22 -4.75
C ARG A 36 18.34 0.81 -5.92
N VAL A 37 17.06 1.08 -5.65
CA VAL A 37 16.17 1.82 -6.54
C VAL A 37 16.04 3.25 -6.02
N THR A 38 16.31 4.22 -6.87
CA THR A 38 16.04 5.64 -6.59
C THR A 38 14.98 6.15 -7.55
N TYR A 39 13.98 6.82 -6.99
CA TYR A 39 12.92 7.48 -7.75
C TYR A 39 13.19 8.98 -7.77
N ALA A 40 13.10 9.60 -8.95
CA ALA A 40 13.07 11.05 -9.02
C ALA A 40 11.85 11.58 -8.25
N ALA A 41 12.07 12.51 -7.33
CA ALA A 41 10.99 13.19 -6.66
C ALA A 41 10.20 14.04 -7.68
N PRO A 42 8.87 14.01 -7.67
CA PRO A 42 8.08 14.89 -8.51
C PRO A 42 8.33 16.35 -8.14
N ALA A 43 8.09 17.26 -9.08
CA ALA A 43 8.19 18.69 -8.82
C ALA A 43 7.24 19.08 -7.67
N ALA A 44 7.75 19.83 -6.69
CA ALA A 44 6.96 20.30 -5.57
C ALA A 44 5.86 21.27 -6.06
N LYS A 45 4.63 21.03 -5.63
CA LYS A 45 3.49 21.92 -5.92
C LYS A 45 3.64 23.22 -5.16
N THR A 46 3.27 24.33 -5.80
CA THR A 46 3.20 25.63 -5.11
C THR A 46 1.97 25.68 -4.21
N ALA A 47 2.00 26.52 -3.18
CA ALA A 47 0.85 26.71 -2.29
C ALA A 47 -0.43 27.10 -3.06
N GLY A 48 -0.31 27.91 -4.11
CA GLY A 48 -1.42 28.27 -4.99
C GLY A 48 -2.02 27.06 -5.73
N GLN A 49 -1.19 26.16 -6.26
CA GLN A 49 -1.66 24.94 -6.92
C GLN A 49 -2.42 24.04 -5.94
N VAL A 50 -1.87 23.83 -4.76
CA VAL A 50 -2.51 23.02 -3.71
C VAL A 50 -3.86 23.62 -3.31
N SER A 51 -3.96 24.95 -3.17
CA SER A 51 -5.22 25.61 -2.85
C SER A 51 -6.29 25.49 -3.94
N ALA A 52 -5.87 25.52 -5.21
CA ALA A 52 -6.77 25.37 -6.36
C ALA A 52 -7.31 23.94 -6.45
N GLU A 53 -6.45 22.94 -6.30
CA GLU A 53 -6.86 21.52 -6.26
C GLU A 53 -7.80 21.23 -5.09
N LEU A 54 -7.55 21.83 -3.92
CA LEU A 54 -8.44 21.67 -2.78
C LEU A 54 -9.80 22.35 -3.00
N ALA A 55 -9.84 23.50 -3.67
CA ALA A 55 -11.10 24.15 -4.06
C ALA A 55 -11.88 23.30 -5.08
N GLU A 56 -11.18 22.74 -6.07
CA GLU A 56 -11.75 21.84 -7.07
C GLU A 56 -12.27 20.54 -6.44
N ALA A 57 -11.51 19.91 -5.54
CA ALA A 57 -11.94 18.69 -4.84
C ALA A 57 -13.20 18.92 -4.00
N LYS A 58 -13.32 20.10 -3.37
CA LYS A 58 -14.54 20.51 -2.67
C LYS A 58 -15.72 20.71 -3.64
N ALA A 59 -15.49 21.33 -4.79
CA ALA A 59 -16.54 21.54 -5.79
C ALA A 59 -17.02 20.22 -6.42
N ASN A 60 -16.10 19.29 -6.65
CA ASN A 60 -16.39 17.98 -7.23
C ASN A 60 -16.91 16.95 -6.22
N GLY A 61 -17.07 17.32 -4.94
CA GLY A 61 -17.52 16.40 -3.89
C GLY A 61 -16.51 15.29 -3.53
N GLN A 62 -15.27 15.39 -4.00
CA GLN A 62 -14.18 14.46 -3.70
C GLN A 62 -13.57 14.72 -2.31
N TYR A 63 -13.90 15.86 -1.69
CA TYR A 63 -13.51 16.23 -0.33
C TYR A 63 -14.73 16.23 0.59
N THR A 64 -14.76 15.29 1.54
CA THR A 64 -15.83 15.19 2.54
C THR A 64 -15.47 15.97 3.81
N PHE A 65 -16.43 16.70 4.38
CA PHE A 65 -16.30 17.33 5.68
C PHE A 65 -16.82 16.33 6.74
N GLY A 66 -15.98 16.07 7.74
CA GLY A 66 -16.10 14.95 8.69
C GLY A 66 -17.51 14.67 9.19
N GLN A 67 -18.04 13.53 8.76
CA GLN A 67 -19.11 12.77 9.43
C GLN A 67 -18.75 11.27 9.48
N GLU A 68 -17.50 10.90 9.23
CA GLU A 68 -17.00 9.59 9.66
C GLU A 68 -16.60 9.75 11.14
N ASP A 69 -17.39 9.17 12.04
CA ASP A 69 -16.97 8.87 13.41
C ASP A 69 -15.63 8.11 13.34
N TYR A 70 -14.53 8.84 13.48
CA TYR A 70 -13.19 8.28 13.56
C TYR A 70 -12.70 8.35 15.00
N PRO A 71 -12.30 7.22 15.61
CA PRO A 71 -12.18 5.89 15.00
C PRO A 71 -13.54 5.19 14.81
N PRO A 72 -13.67 4.28 13.82
CA PRO A 72 -14.88 3.48 13.66
C PRO A 72 -15.19 2.73 14.96
N PRO A 73 -16.47 2.57 15.34
CA PRO A 73 -16.84 1.81 16.53
C PRO A 73 -16.33 0.36 16.39
N VAL A 74 -15.33 0.01 17.19
CA VAL A 74 -14.86 -1.37 17.31
C VAL A 74 -15.97 -2.21 17.92
N VAL A 75 -16.59 -3.06 17.10
CA VAL A 75 -17.55 -4.06 17.57
C VAL A 75 -16.80 -4.99 18.52
N SER A 76 -17.03 -4.83 19.83
CA SER A 76 -16.46 -5.70 20.84
C SER A 76 -17.20 -7.04 20.79
N HIS A 77 -16.62 -8.03 20.13
CA HIS A 77 -17.10 -9.40 20.23
C HIS A 77 -16.86 -9.91 21.64
N ARG A 78 -17.81 -10.67 22.20
CA ARG A 78 -17.61 -11.36 23.49
C ARG A 78 -16.39 -12.27 23.34
N SER A 79 -15.37 -12.07 24.19
CA SER A 79 -14.22 -12.98 24.25
C SER A 79 -14.66 -14.33 24.79
N GLU A 80 -14.09 -15.40 24.23
CA GLU A 80 -14.32 -16.75 24.72
C GLU A 80 -13.90 -16.86 26.19
N THR A 81 -14.69 -17.60 26.96
CA THR A 81 -14.35 -17.89 28.36
C THR A 81 -13.24 -18.94 28.39
N ARG A 82 -12.41 -18.93 29.44
CA ARG A 82 -11.37 -19.95 29.64
C ARG A 82 -11.92 -21.38 29.49
N ALA A 83 -13.10 -21.64 30.05
CA ALA A 83 -13.76 -22.94 29.95
C ALA A 83 -14.14 -23.33 28.51
N GLN A 84 -14.56 -22.38 27.66
CA GLN A 84 -14.86 -22.65 26.25
C GLN A 84 -13.59 -22.98 25.46
N VAL A 85 -12.50 -22.24 25.70
CA VAL A 85 -11.20 -22.50 25.08
C VAL A 85 -10.67 -23.88 25.47
N GLU A 86 -10.81 -24.28 26.73
CA GLU A 86 -10.41 -25.62 27.21
C GLU A 86 -11.22 -26.73 26.53
N GLN A 87 -12.53 -26.52 26.34
CA GLN A 87 -13.38 -27.47 25.64
C GLN A 87 -13.01 -27.59 24.15
N GLU A 88 -12.79 -26.47 23.47
CA GLU A 88 -12.39 -26.44 22.05
C GLU A 88 -11.03 -27.10 21.85
N LEU A 89 -10.07 -26.83 22.74
CA LEU A 89 -8.75 -27.47 22.73
C LEU A 89 -8.85 -28.98 22.91
N GLN A 90 -9.68 -29.46 23.84
CA GLN A 90 -9.91 -30.90 24.04
C GLN A 90 -10.53 -31.53 22.78
N GLN A 91 -11.47 -30.82 22.15
CA GLN A 91 -12.13 -31.26 20.93
C GLN A 91 -11.16 -31.32 19.73
N ALA A 92 -10.27 -30.33 19.59
CA ALA A 92 -9.26 -30.29 18.54
C ALA A 92 -8.22 -31.41 18.71
N GLN A 93 -7.84 -31.71 19.96
CA GLN A 93 -6.96 -32.85 20.29
C GLN A 93 -7.60 -34.19 19.90
N VAL A 94 -8.88 -34.40 20.24
CA VAL A 94 -9.60 -35.63 19.87
C VAL A 94 -9.78 -35.76 18.37
N GLN A 95 -9.96 -34.64 17.67
CA GLN A 95 -10.07 -34.60 16.20
C GLN A 95 -8.71 -34.70 15.48
N GLY A 96 -7.59 -34.76 16.22
CA GLY A 96 -6.25 -34.82 15.62
C GLY A 96 -5.85 -33.56 14.85
N GLN A 97 -6.45 -32.40 15.16
CA GLN A 97 -6.21 -31.12 14.48
C GLN A 97 -5.05 -30.32 15.08
N MET A 98 -4.39 -30.85 16.12
CA MET A 98 -3.22 -30.22 16.73
C MET A 98 -2.01 -30.40 15.80
N ALA A 99 -1.53 -29.30 15.22
CA ALA A 99 -0.25 -29.27 14.53
C ALA A 99 0.86 -29.60 15.55
N SER A 100 1.46 -30.79 15.42
CA SER A 100 2.60 -31.20 16.24
C SER A 100 3.89 -30.79 15.57
N ASP A 101 4.08 -29.49 15.39
CA ASP A 101 5.37 -28.96 14.95
C ASP A 101 6.12 -28.52 16.21
N GLN A 102 6.84 -29.49 16.79
CA GLN A 102 7.92 -29.24 17.75
C GLN A 102 9.08 -28.58 17.00
N GLU A 103 8.88 -27.35 16.56
CA GLU A 103 9.98 -26.50 16.10
C GLU A 103 10.70 -26.01 17.37
N ASP A 104 11.88 -26.57 17.64
CA ASP A 104 12.76 -26.14 18.72
C ASP A 104 13.06 -24.64 18.54
N TYR A 105 12.47 -23.81 19.40
CA TYR A 105 12.65 -22.36 19.39
C TYR A 105 13.23 -21.90 20.72
N PRO A 106 14.30 -21.09 20.72
CA PRO A 106 14.91 -20.41 19.58
C PRO A 106 15.92 -21.29 18.81
N PRO A 107 16.09 -21.10 17.48
CA PRO A 107 17.11 -21.82 16.72
C PRO A 107 18.50 -21.57 17.30
N ALA A 108 19.31 -22.63 17.40
CA ALA A 108 20.71 -22.51 17.82
C ALA A 108 21.43 -21.48 16.93
N ALA A 109 22.05 -20.48 17.55
CA ALA A 109 22.82 -19.46 16.85
C ALA A 109 23.87 -20.15 15.98
N MET A 110 23.73 -20.02 14.65
CA MET A 110 24.72 -20.50 13.71
C MET A 110 26.00 -19.69 13.94
N ALA A 111 26.94 -20.26 14.69
CA ALA A 111 28.29 -19.75 14.78
C ALA A 111 28.87 -19.73 13.36
N HIS A 112 28.96 -18.55 12.74
CA HIS A 112 29.79 -18.32 11.56
C HIS A 112 31.25 -18.54 11.99
N SER A 113 31.67 -19.80 12.01
CA SER A 113 33.05 -20.23 12.14
C SER A 113 33.45 -20.91 10.84
N GLY A 114 34.34 -20.26 10.11
CA GLY A 114 34.88 -20.70 8.82
C GLY A 114 35.80 -19.61 8.29
N THR A 115 36.93 -19.38 8.96
CA THR A 115 38.25 -19.88 8.57
C THR A 115 39.08 -18.77 7.91
N SER A 116 39.78 -18.03 8.75
CA SER A 116 41.04 -17.40 8.36
C SER A 116 42.05 -18.53 8.17
N ASP A 117 42.44 -18.89 6.94
CA ASP A 117 43.76 -19.50 6.67
C ASP A 117 44.08 -19.69 5.16
N ILE A 118 45.33 -19.33 4.79
CA ILE A 118 46.19 -19.78 3.66
C ILE A 118 45.72 -19.36 2.23
N HIS A 119 46.47 -18.64 1.38
CA HIS A 119 47.91 -18.60 1.04
C HIS A 119 48.30 -17.23 0.46
#